data_AF-A0A2M6W4W4-F1
#
_entry.id   AF-A0A2M6W4W4-F1
#
_cell.length_a   1.000
_cell.length_b   1.000
_cell.length_c   1.000
_cell.angle_alpha   90.00
_cell.angle_beta   90.00
_cell.angle_gamma   90.00
#
_symmetry.space_group_name_H-M   'P 1'
#
loop_
_entity.id
_entity.type
_entity.pdbx_description
1 polymer ?
#
loop_
_entity_poly.entity_id
_entity_poly.type
_entity_poly.pdbx_seq_one_letter_code
_entity_poly.pdbx_strand_id
1 'polypeptide(L)'
;MENMENQSKQVQGGQPAQSGQPNTPTGSSDKVMGVLAYIIFFIPLLTSAKNDPFVKYHVKQGLMVFLIALAGGILGSVLYLLAGLVQLFVLVMVVLGIINVLNDKKEPLPLIGQYAEKFNF
;
A
#
# COMPACT_ATOMS: atom_id res chain seq x y z
N MET A 1 -58.32 -43.86 16.57
CA MET A 1 -57.44 -44.80 17.28
C MET A 1 -56.33 -45.12 16.30
N GLU A 2 -55.32 -44.26 16.27
CA GLU A 2 -54.09 -44.46 17.06
C GLU A 2 -53.18 -45.44 16.30
N ASN A 3 -51.90 -45.23 16.11
CA ASN A 3 -50.96 -44.22 16.56
C ASN A 3 -49.63 -44.54 15.82
N MET A 4 -48.66 -43.63 15.94
CA MET A 4 -47.26 -43.71 15.49
C MET A 4 -47.05 -43.18 14.07
N GLU A 5 -46.64 -41.92 13.85
CA GLU A 5 -45.80 -41.02 14.67
C GLU A 5 -44.39 -41.59 14.96
N ASN A 6 -43.44 -41.30 14.04
CA ASN A 6 -41.97 -41.18 14.19
C ASN A 6 -41.33 -41.49 12.83
N GLN A 7 -40.48 -40.73 12.16
CA GLN A 7 -39.59 -39.58 12.47
C GLN A 7 -39.31 -38.93 11.10
N SER A 8 -39.58 -37.63 10.86
CA SER A 8 -38.78 -36.45 11.21
C SER A 8 -37.32 -36.46 10.71
N LYS A 9 -36.95 -35.35 10.04
CA LYS A 9 -35.60 -34.82 9.71
C LYS A 9 -35.06 -35.28 8.34
N GLN A 10 -34.72 -34.42 7.37
CA GLN A 10 -34.13 -33.09 7.46
C GLN A 10 -34.48 -32.19 6.27
N VAL A 11 -34.65 -30.92 6.61
CA VAL A 11 -34.76 -29.73 5.77
C VAL A 11 -33.39 -29.41 5.17
N GLN A 12 -33.29 -29.09 3.87
CA GLN A 12 -32.52 -27.91 3.46
C GLN A 12 -32.91 -27.42 2.06
N GLY A 13 -33.31 -26.15 2.00
CA GLY A 13 -33.66 -25.46 0.78
C GLY A 13 -32.48 -25.38 -0.19
N GLY A 14 -32.76 -25.70 -1.45
CA GLY A 14 -31.85 -25.43 -2.55
C GLY A 14 -31.80 -23.92 -2.81
N GLN A 15 -30.70 -23.32 -2.40
CA GLN A 15 -30.27 -21.98 -2.83
C GLN A 15 -30.20 -21.96 -4.38
N PRO A 16 -30.64 -20.89 -5.07
CA PRO A 16 -30.53 -20.84 -6.52
C PRO A 16 -29.06 -20.92 -6.91
N ALA A 17 -28.77 -21.78 -7.87
CA ALA A 17 -27.44 -21.97 -8.45
C ALA A 17 -26.82 -20.61 -8.78
N GLN A 18 -25.74 -20.25 -8.08
CA GLN A 18 -24.87 -19.17 -8.52
C GLN A 18 -24.27 -19.60 -9.85
N SER A 19 -24.77 -18.97 -10.92
CA SER A 19 -24.17 -19.00 -12.24
C SER A 19 -22.71 -18.61 -12.14
N GLY A 20 -21.82 -19.60 -12.28
CA GLY A 20 -20.42 -19.35 -12.57
C GLY A 20 -20.34 -18.62 -13.90
N GLN A 21 -20.25 -17.29 -13.85
CA GLN A 21 -19.72 -16.57 -14.99
C GLN A 21 -18.28 -17.06 -15.20
N PRO A 22 -17.87 -17.33 -16.45
CA PRO A 22 -16.45 -17.49 -16.72
C PRO A 22 -15.80 -16.17 -16.34
N ASN A 23 -14.75 -16.21 -15.51
CA ASN A 23 -13.83 -15.10 -15.34
C ASN A 23 -13.10 -14.90 -16.69
N THR A 24 -13.78 -14.33 -17.68
CA THR A 24 -13.15 -13.85 -18.90
C THR A 24 -12.18 -12.75 -18.47
N PRO A 25 -10.86 -12.93 -18.67
CA PRO A 25 -9.90 -11.90 -18.30
C PRO A 25 -10.24 -10.66 -19.12
N THR A 26 -10.72 -9.62 -18.44
CA THR A 26 -10.99 -8.33 -19.05
C THR A 26 -9.65 -7.79 -19.58
N GLY A 27 -9.56 -7.67 -20.91
CA GLY A 27 -8.32 -7.38 -21.62
C GLY A 27 -7.57 -6.16 -21.10
N SER A 28 -6.24 -6.16 -21.27
CA SER A 28 -5.22 -5.11 -20.98
C SER A 28 -5.27 -4.40 -19.61
N SER A 29 -6.43 -3.93 -19.16
CA SER A 29 -6.67 -3.20 -17.91
C SER A 29 -6.29 -4.00 -16.67
N ASP A 30 -6.67 -5.28 -16.56
CA ASP A 30 -6.33 -6.11 -15.39
C ASP A 30 -4.82 -6.29 -15.24
N LYS A 31 -4.12 -6.42 -16.38
CA LYS A 31 -2.66 -6.52 -16.41
C LYS A 31 -2.00 -5.19 -16.01
N VAL A 32 -2.55 -4.06 -16.47
CA VAL A 32 -2.08 -2.73 -16.08
C VAL A 32 -2.26 -2.51 -14.58
N MET A 33 -3.43 -2.84 -14.02
CA MET A 33 -3.66 -2.76 -12.58
C MET A 33 -2.73 -3.69 -11.80
N GLY A 34 -2.47 -4.90 -12.32
CA GLY A 34 -1.48 -5.81 -11.75
C GLY A 34 -0.06 -5.21 -11.68
N VAL A 35 0.38 -4.49 -12.72
CA VAL A 35 1.67 -3.77 -12.70
C VAL A 35 1.64 -2.63 -11.69
N LEU A 36 0.57 -1.83 -11.67
CA LEU A 36 0.43 -0.70 -10.74
C LEU A 36 0.49 -1.14 -9.27
N ALA A 37 -0.01 -2.34 -8.94
CA ALA A 37 0.06 -2.88 -7.59
C ALA A 37 1.51 -3.07 -7.08
N TYR A 38 2.46 -3.43 -7.96
CA TYR A 38 3.88 -3.55 -7.58
C TYR A 38 4.57 -2.20 -7.39
N ILE A 39 4.04 -1.14 -8.02
CA ILE A 39 4.60 0.22 -7.97
C ILE A 39 3.65 1.20 -7.29
N ILE A 40 2.84 0.71 -6.34
CA ILE A 40 1.79 1.49 -5.66
C ILE A 40 2.31 2.82 -5.11
N PHE A 41 3.55 2.82 -4.62
CA PHE A 41 4.25 3.98 -4.09
C PHE A 41 4.51 5.08 -5.15
N PHE A 42 4.66 4.71 -6.43
CA PHE A 42 4.88 5.62 -7.55
C PHE A 42 3.61 5.98 -8.32
N ILE A 43 2.43 5.46 -7.93
CA ILE A 43 1.16 5.77 -8.59
C ILE A 43 0.93 7.28 -8.78
N PRO A 44 1.21 8.17 -7.79
CA PRO A 44 1.00 9.60 -8.00
C PRO A 44 1.74 10.16 -9.23
N LEU A 45 2.92 9.64 -9.55
CA LEU A 45 3.71 10.03 -10.72
C LEU A 45 3.13 9.54 -12.05
N LEU A 46 2.25 8.54 -12.02
CA LEU A 46 1.59 7.98 -13.21
C LEU A 46 0.23 8.61 -13.48
N THR A 47 -0.28 9.41 -12.55
CA THR A 47 -1.57 10.10 -12.69
C THR A 47 -1.38 11.55 -13.13
N SER A 48 -2.50 12.26 -13.33
CA SER A 48 -2.50 13.72 -13.54
C SER A 48 -1.99 14.50 -12.32
N ALA A 49 -2.01 13.89 -11.13
CA ALA A 49 -1.53 14.50 -9.89
C ALA A 49 -0.03 14.77 -9.89
N LYS A 50 0.76 14.14 -10.77
CA LYS A 50 2.21 14.34 -10.87
C LYS A 50 2.64 15.79 -11.09
N ASN A 51 1.77 16.64 -11.64
CA ASN A 51 2.07 18.04 -11.92
C ASN A 51 1.83 18.96 -10.72
N ASP A 52 1.13 18.46 -9.70
CA ASP A 52 0.82 19.23 -8.51
C ASP A 52 2.08 19.39 -7.63
N PRO A 53 2.48 20.63 -7.26
CA PRO A 53 3.68 20.86 -6.46
C PRO A 53 3.65 20.21 -5.07
N PHE A 54 2.48 20.08 -4.46
CA PHE A 54 2.30 19.41 -3.17
C PHE A 54 2.50 17.91 -3.31
N VAL A 55 1.92 17.30 -4.35
CA VAL A 55 2.13 15.89 -4.67
C VAL A 55 3.59 15.60 -4.97
N LYS A 56 4.25 16.42 -5.82
CA LYS A 56 5.69 16.27 -6.12
C LYS A 56 6.54 16.33 -4.85
N TYR A 57 6.22 17.25 -3.94
CA TYR A 57 6.93 17.38 -2.67
C TYR A 57 6.89 16.09 -1.85
N HIS A 58 5.68 15.54 -1.61
CA HIS A 58 5.52 14.33 -0.81
C HIS A 58 6.03 13.07 -1.51
N VAL A 59 5.99 13.00 -2.84
CA VAL A 59 6.64 11.94 -3.60
C VAL A 59 8.16 11.97 -3.40
N LYS A 60 8.79 13.14 -3.45
CA LYS A 60 10.23 13.28 -3.18
C LYS A 60 10.59 12.85 -1.76
N GLN A 61 9.84 13.32 -0.76
CA GLN A 61 10.04 12.96 0.64
C GLN A 61 9.91 11.45 0.85
N GLY A 62 8.82 10.85 0.35
CA GLY A 62 8.62 9.41 0.46
C GLY A 62 9.70 8.60 -0.28
N LEU A 63 10.14 9.05 -1.47
CA LEU A 63 11.22 8.40 -2.20
C LEU A 63 12.52 8.40 -1.39
N MET A 64 12.86 9.51 -0.74
CA MET A 64 14.02 9.58 0.16
C MET A 64 13.89 8.59 1.32
N VAL A 65 12.73 8.53 1.98
CA VAL A 65 12.47 7.56 3.05
C VAL A 65 12.60 6.12 2.55
N PHE A 66 12.07 5.82 1.37
CA PHE A 66 12.18 4.51 0.74
C PHE A 66 13.64 4.12 0.47
N LEU A 67 14.46 5.04 -0.07
CA LEU A 67 15.87 4.78 -0.32
C LEU A 67 16.65 4.52 0.97
N ILE A 68 16.35 5.23 2.06
CA ILE A 68 16.95 4.99 3.37
C ILE A 68 16.54 3.62 3.91
N ALA A 69 15.26 3.25 3.79
CA ALA A 69 14.78 1.94 4.20
C ALA A 69 15.44 0.81 3.40
N LEU A 70 15.59 0.99 2.09
CA LEU A 70 16.25 0.03 1.20
C LEU A 70 17.73 -0.13 1.55
N ALA A 71 18.46 0.98 1.71
CA ALA A 71 19.87 0.95 2.12
C ALA A 71 20.03 0.33 3.51
N GLY A 72 19.16 0.69 4.45
CA GLY A 72 19.10 0.14 5.80
C GLY A 72 18.85 -1.36 5.83
N GLY A 73 17.95 -1.87 4.97
CA GLY A 73 17.69 -3.30 4.84
C GLY A 73 18.88 -4.08 4.31
N ILE A 74 19.56 -3.54 3.29
CA ILE A 74 20.77 -4.15 2.71
C ILE A 74 21.90 -4.18 3.75
N LEU A 75 22.18 -3.03 4.40
CA LEU A 75 23.27 -2.88 5.38
C LEU A 75 22.98 -3.58 6.72
N GLY A 76 21.71 -3.63 7.13
CA GLY A 76 21.24 -4.25 8.37
C GLY A 76 21.50 -5.76 8.43
N SER A 77 21.65 -6.41 7.26
CA SER A 77 22.09 -7.81 7.17
C SER A 77 23.49 -8.04 7.77
N VAL A 78 24.34 -7.00 7.81
CA VAL A 78 25.70 -7.05 8.36
C VAL A 78 25.74 -6.49 9.80
N LEU A 79 24.88 -5.53 10.13
CA LEU A 79 24.89 -4.79 11.41
C LEU A 79 23.55 -4.91 12.14
N TYR A 80 23.27 -6.11 12.66
CA TYR A 80 21.96 -6.50 13.23
C TYR A 80 21.41 -5.55 14.30
N LEU A 81 22.27 -4.98 15.15
CA LEU A 81 21.85 -4.03 16.20
C LEU A 81 21.39 -2.68 15.64
N LEU A 82 21.96 -2.23 14.51
CA LEU A 82 21.57 -0.97 13.87
C LEU A 82 20.30 -1.11 13.04
N ALA A 83 19.98 -2.32 12.58
CA ALA A 83 18.78 -2.59 11.77
C ALA A 83 17.49 -2.16 12.48
N GLY A 84 17.37 -2.45 13.78
CA GLY A 84 16.21 -2.04 14.57
C GLY A 84 16.05 -0.52 14.70
N LEU A 85 17.16 0.19 14.90
CA LEU A 85 17.17 1.65 14.99
C LEU A 85 16.81 2.31 13.66
N VAL A 86 17.35 1.80 12.55
CA VAL A 86 17.02 2.31 11.22
C VAL A 86 15.54 2.09 10.90
N GLN A 87 14.98 0.92 11.24
CA GLN A 87 13.56 0.66 11.02
C GLN A 87 12.66 1.58 11.86
N LEU A 88 13.03 1.81 13.13
CA LEU A 88 12.32 2.77 13.98
C LEU A 88 12.42 4.19 13.43
N PHE A 89 13.60 4.61 12.98
CA PHE A 89 13.81 5.92 12.35
C PHE A 89 12.93 6.09 11.10
N VAL A 90 12.93 5.10 10.20
CA VAL A 90 12.07 5.09 9.00
C VAL A 90 10.60 5.21 9.38
N LEU A 91 10.15 4.45 10.38
CA LEU A 91 8.77 4.50 10.85
C LEU A 91 8.37 5.91 11.32
N VAL A 92 9.24 6.56 12.12
CA VAL A 92 9.00 7.93 12.58
C VAL A 92 8.92 8.89 11.39
N MET A 93 9.82 8.77 10.41
CA MET A 93 9.80 9.60 9.21
C MET A 93 8.51 9.43 8.38
N VAL A 94 8.01 8.21 8.23
CA VAL A 94 6.73 7.94 7.55
C VAL A 94 5.57 8.62 8.30
N VAL A 95 5.50 8.47 9.62
CA VAL A 95 4.43 9.08 10.43
C VAL A 95 4.46 10.61 10.33
N LEU A 96 5.63 11.22 10.46
CA LEU A 96 5.78 12.68 10.30
C LEU A 96 5.40 13.13 8.88
N GLY A 97 5.75 12.36 7.86
CA GLY A 97 5.38 12.65 6.48
C GLY A 97 3.87 12.65 6.28
N ILE A 98 3.17 11.66 6.85
CA ILE A 98 1.70 11.58 6.81
C ILE A 98 1.08 12.74 7.60
N ILE A 99 1.59 13.06 8.79
CA ILE A 99 1.10 14.22 9.57
C ILE A 99 1.25 15.51 8.76
N ASN A 100 2.37 15.71 8.06
CA ASN A 100 2.57 16.87 7.21
C ASN A 100 1.54 16.93 6.08
N VAL A 101 1.27 15.79 5.40
CA VAL A 101 0.22 15.70 4.37
C VAL A 101 -1.15 16.06 4.94
N LEU A 102 -1.54 15.47 6.08
CA LEU A 102 -2.85 15.67 6.71
C LEU A 102 -3.06 17.10 7.22
N ASN A 103 -1.99 17.88 7.37
CA ASN A 103 -2.04 19.30 7.75
C ASN A 103 -1.76 20.25 6.57
N ASP A 104 -1.75 19.76 5.33
CA ASP A 104 -1.45 20.54 4.11
C ASP A 104 -0.07 21.23 4.13
N LYS A 105 0.92 20.60 4.81
CA LYS A 105 2.26 21.15 5.01
C LYS A 105 3.30 20.52 4.10
N LYS A 106 4.08 21.37 3.42
CA LYS A 106 5.34 21.01 2.74
C LYS A 106 6.54 21.26 3.64
N GLU A 107 6.57 20.60 4.79
CA GLU A 107 7.68 20.70 5.76
C GLU A 107 8.66 19.52 5.59
N PRO A 108 9.97 19.79 5.56
CA PRO A 108 10.96 18.76 5.35
C PRO A 108 11.03 17.84 6.56
N LEU A 109 11.14 16.53 6.29
CA LEU A 109 11.36 15.56 7.34
C LEU A 109 12.69 15.85 8.07
N PRO A 110 12.74 15.72 9.41
CA PRO A 110 13.97 15.94 10.16
C PRO A 110 15.14 15.11 9.62
N LEU A 111 16.33 15.71 9.57
CA LEU A 111 17.60 15.13 9.10
C LEU A 111 17.65 14.80 7.60
N ILE A 112 16.58 14.30 6.99
CA ILE A 112 16.60 13.70 5.64
C ILE A 112 15.86 14.52 4.60
N GLY A 113 14.90 15.36 5.02
CA GLY A 113 13.96 16.00 4.11
C GLY A 113 14.61 16.99 3.15
N GLN A 114 15.68 17.66 3.58
CA GLN A 114 16.47 18.55 2.72
C GLN A 114 17.15 17.84 1.54
N TYR A 115 17.45 16.53 1.67
CA TYR A 115 18.05 15.77 0.58
C TYR A 115 17.00 15.37 -0.45
N ALA A 116 15.74 15.17 -0.03
CA ALA A 116 14.65 14.85 -0.93
C ALA A 116 14.39 15.99 -1.93
N GLU A 117 14.59 17.24 -1.51
CA GLU A 117 14.39 18.41 -2.36
C GLU A 117 15.40 18.51 -3.52
N LYS A 118 16.52 17.77 -3.45
CA LYS A 118 17.53 17.73 -4.52
C LYS A 118 17.08 16.94 -5.75
N PHE A 119 15.97 16.21 -5.67
CA PHE A 119 15.42 15.51 -6.83
C PHE A 119 14.81 16.50 -7.84
N ASN A 120 15.24 16.44 -9.09
CA ASN A 120 14.87 17.37 -10.17
C ASN A 120 13.73 16.83 -11.05
N PHE A 121 12.55 16.61 -10.46
CA PHE A 121 11.32 16.27 -11.19
C PHE A 121 10.07 16.94 -10.60
#